data_AF-A0A151E6B4-F1
#
_entry.id   AF-A0A151E6B4-F1
#
_cell.length_a   1.000
_cell.length_b   1.000
_cell.length_c   1.000
_cell.angle_alpha   90.00
_cell.angle_beta   90.00
_cell.angle_gamma   90.00
#
_symmetry.space_group_name_H-M   'P 1'
#
loop_
_entity.id
_entity.type
_entity.pdbx_description
1 polymer ?
#
loop_
_entity_poly.entity_id
_entity_poly.type
_entity_poly.pdbx_seq_one_letter_code
_entity_poly.pdbx_strand_id
1 'polypeptide(L)'
;MNKRSLFIVVGIMIIVLCGIGFWLLTQSPSLIKAQLVIDTGTVQVRHSDGAWVSANNGMLLNQNDVVKTGDNTSASIILFESSILRLDSNTEVTLQEIIQQAETTDVKIWQDEGRTWNTISRISGIDSYEIQTPVAVASVRGTSFYVHVWSNGKTTVGVGTGVVNVSLIKEYLVQNFTWLKKNESVTIDPEAPGQSLLILPFVKDDWILQNQQKDDQMRENEKAALYKRLEPYIPQIKEQYGIDDQEIEILVDAYLDGDFELPSDTPKWIRDIIEFS
;
A
#
# COMPACT_ATOMS: atom_id res chain seq x y z
N MET A 1 46.28 -23.75 -36.66
CA MET A 1 45.17 -22.77 -36.57
C MET A 1 45.62 -21.48 -37.24
N ASN A 2 44.98 -21.05 -38.32
CA ASN A 2 45.45 -19.89 -39.10
C ASN A 2 45.29 -18.62 -38.26
N LYS A 3 46.24 -17.68 -38.34
CA LYS A 3 46.19 -16.43 -37.55
C LYS A 3 44.81 -15.75 -37.64
N ARG A 4 44.17 -15.80 -38.82
CA ARG A 4 42.79 -15.32 -39.06
C ARG A 4 41.72 -16.05 -38.23
N SER A 5 41.79 -17.37 -38.07
CA SER A 5 40.78 -18.10 -37.28
C SER A 5 40.97 -17.89 -35.77
N LEU A 6 42.19 -17.61 -35.30
CA LEU A 6 42.46 -17.25 -33.90
C LEU A 6 41.85 -15.88 -33.53
N PHE A 7 41.98 -14.88 -34.40
CA PHE A 7 41.39 -13.54 -34.16
C PHE A 7 39.86 -13.57 -34.12
N ILE A 8 39.23 -14.40 -34.96
CA ILE A 8 37.76 -14.54 -34.98
C ILE A 8 37.26 -15.16 -33.67
N VAL A 9 37.92 -16.22 -33.18
CA VAL A 9 37.51 -16.90 -31.94
C VAL A 9 37.67 -15.98 -30.72
N VAL A 10 38.77 -15.22 -30.65
CA VAL A 10 38.99 -14.26 -29.55
C VAL A 10 37.97 -13.12 -29.58
N GLY A 11 37.63 -12.61 -30.77
CA GLY A 11 36.61 -11.58 -30.93
C GLY A 11 35.22 -12.05 -30.46
N ILE A 12 34.83 -13.27 -30.81
CA ILE A 12 33.56 -13.86 -30.36
C ILE A 12 33.56 -14.05 -28.83
N MET A 13 34.67 -14.50 -28.25
CA MET A 13 34.77 -14.70 -26.80
C MET A 13 34.63 -13.37 -26.02
N ILE A 14 35.18 -12.28 -26.54
CA ILE A 14 35.06 -10.94 -25.95
C ILE A 14 33.62 -10.42 -26.08
N ILE A 15 32.95 -10.64 -27.21
CA ILE A 15 31.55 -10.23 -27.39
C ILE A 15 30.62 -11.00 -26.44
N VAL A 16 30.87 -12.29 -26.22
CA VAL A 16 30.11 -13.12 -25.26
C VAL A 16 30.37 -12.67 -23.83
N LEU A 17 31.62 -12.38 -23.46
CA LEU A 17 31.97 -11.84 -22.13
C LEU A 17 31.36 -10.46 -21.88
N CYS A 18 31.38 -9.57 -22.86
CA CYS A 18 30.72 -8.26 -22.77
C CYS A 18 29.19 -8.39 -22.75
N GLY A 19 28.61 -9.34 -23.49
CA GLY A 19 27.17 -9.62 -23.49
C GLY A 19 26.67 -10.14 -22.15
N ILE A 20 27.42 -11.05 -21.51
CA ILE A 20 27.11 -11.55 -20.17
C ILE A 20 27.32 -10.45 -19.12
N GLY A 21 28.37 -9.63 -19.25
CA GLY A 21 28.60 -8.48 -18.38
C GLY A 21 27.49 -7.42 -18.49
N PHE A 22 26.97 -7.18 -19.70
CA PHE A 22 25.84 -6.28 -19.94
C PHE A 22 24.53 -6.85 -19.40
N TRP A 23 24.30 -8.16 -19.51
CA TRP A 23 23.13 -8.84 -18.96
C TRP A 23 23.14 -8.89 -17.41
N LEU A 24 24.31 -8.91 -16.79
CA LEU A 24 24.49 -8.74 -15.34
C LEU A 24 24.35 -7.27 -14.87
N LEU A 25 24.53 -6.29 -15.75
CA LEU A 25 24.33 -4.86 -15.48
C LEU A 25 22.87 -4.41 -15.71
N THR A 26 22.03 -5.25 -16.32
CA THR A 26 20.59 -5.04 -16.47
C THR A 26 19.76 -5.74 -15.39
N GLN A 27 20.34 -6.06 -14.23
CA GLN A 27 19.52 -6.53 -13.11
C GLN A 27 18.48 -5.46 -12.75
N SER A 28 17.25 -5.95 -12.63
CA SER A 28 15.94 -5.30 -12.60
C SER A 28 15.85 -4.01 -11.79
N PRO A 29 14.88 -3.12 -12.13
CA PRO A 29 14.61 -1.91 -11.35
C PRO A 29 14.41 -2.29 -9.88
N SER A 30 15.10 -1.59 -8.97
CA SER A 30 14.70 -1.62 -7.57
C SER A 30 13.26 -1.12 -7.50
N LEU A 31 12.29 -2.01 -7.22
CA LEU A 31 10.95 -1.57 -6.86
C LEU A 31 11.09 -0.63 -5.67
N ILE A 32 10.68 0.63 -5.83
CA ILE A 32 10.58 1.55 -4.70
C ILE A 32 9.46 1.01 -3.82
N LYS A 33 9.82 0.33 -2.73
CA LYS A 33 8.83 -0.30 -1.85
C LYS A 33 8.17 0.70 -0.92
N ALA A 34 8.90 1.74 -0.51
CA ALA A 34 8.41 2.79 0.37
C ALA A 34 9.08 4.14 0.08
N GLN A 35 8.29 5.20 -0.05
CA GLN A 35 8.76 6.56 -0.25
C GLN A 35 8.00 7.55 0.65
N LEU A 36 8.73 8.42 1.33
CA LEU A 36 8.19 9.51 2.14
C LEU A 36 7.87 10.73 1.27
N VAL A 37 6.67 11.26 1.42
CA VAL A 37 6.21 12.54 0.87
C VAL A 37 5.88 13.47 2.02
N ILE A 38 6.42 14.67 2.02
CA ILE A 38 6.19 15.69 3.07
C ILE A 38 5.40 16.83 2.43
N ASP A 39 4.15 17.01 2.87
CA ASP A 39 3.30 18.11 2.41
C ASP A 39 3.65 19.40 3.17
N THR A 40 3.74 19.30 4.50
CA THR A 40 4.02 20.42 5.41
C THR A 40 4.74 19.94 6.66
N GLY A 41 5.46 20.85 7.33
CA GLY A 41 6.07 20.61 8.64
C GLY A 41 7.42 19.90 8.58
N THR A 42 7.78 19.21 9.66
CA THR A 42 9.09 18.55 9.82
C THR A 42 8.90 17.07 10.11
N VAL A 43 9.71 16.25 9.43
CA VAL A 43 9.72 14.80 9.62
C VAL A 43 11.14 14.38 9.96
N GLN A 44 11.28 13.48 10.93
CA GLN A 44 12.52 12.81 11.25
C GLN A 44 12.42 11.34 10.88
N VAL A 45 13.53 10.78 10.39
CA VAL A 45 13.64 9.35 10.09
C VAL A 45 14.81 8.78 10.88
N ARG A 46 14.64 7.58 11.42
CA ARG A 46 15.72 6.77 11.98
C ARG A 46 15.82 5.49 11.16
N HIS A 47 16.97 5.27 10.53
CA HIS A 47 17.22 4.04 9.79
C HIS A 47 17.64 2.92 10.75
N SER A 48 16.80 1.92 10.97
CA SER A 48 17.02 0.85 11.96
C SER A 48 17.44 1.40 13.34
N ASP A 49 18.63 1.02 13.83
CA ASP A 49 19.23 1.41 15.11
C ASP A 49 20.13 2.66 15.02
N GLY A 50 20.09 3.36 13.88
CA GLY A 50 20.86 4.57 13.63
C GLY A 50 20.41 5.79 14.43
N ALA A 51 20.99 6.95 14.10
CA ALA A 51 20.57 8.23 14.66
C ALA A 51 19.34 8.77 13.93
N TRP A 52 18.54 9.59 14.64
CA TRP A 52 17.49 10.39 14.02
C TRP A 52 18.10 11.44 13.08
N VAL A 53 17.61 11.50 11.86
CA VAL A 53 17.98 12.51 10.85
C VAL A 53 16.75 13.27 10.38
N SER A 54 16.92 14.53 9.98
CA SER A 54 15.84 15.25 9.30
C SER A 54 15.56 14.60 7.94
N ALA A 55 14.31 14.32 7.66
CA ALA A 55 13.90 13.74 6.39
C ALA A 55 13.77 14.82 5.31
N ASN A 56 13.94 14.40 4.06
CA ASN A 56 13.67 15.23 2.89
C ASN A 56 12.46 14.66 2.13
N ASN A 57 11.71 15.52 1.45
CA ASN A 57 10.62 15.07 0.59
C ASN A 57 11.16 14.12 -0.50
N GLY A 58 10.49 13.01 -0.74
CA GLY A 58 10.90 11.96 -1.67
C GLY A 58 11.92 10.96 -1.11
N MET A 59 12.28 11.05 0.17
CA MET A 59 13.21 10.12 0.82
C MET A 59 12.69 8.69 0.76
N LEU A 60 13.56 7.76 0.32
CA LEU A 60 13.25 6.34 0.30
C LEU A 60 13.34 5.78 1.72
N LEU A 61 12.40 4.89 2.05
CA LEU A 61 12.34 4.21 3.32
C LEU A 61 12.59 2.72 3.14
N ASN A 62 13.20 2.10 4.14
CA ASN A 62 13.49 0.68 4.19
C ASN A 62 12.75 0.01 5.34
N GLN A 63 12.77 -1.32 5.33
CA GLN A 63 12.35 -2.09 6.48
C GLN A 63 13.15 -1.68 7.73
N ASN A 64 12.45 -1.64 8.87
CA ASN A 64 12.91 -1.17 10.18
C ASN A 64 13.20 0.33 10.29
N ASP A 65 12.87 1.12 9.27
CA ASP A 65 12.92 2.58 9.41
C ASP A 65 11.77 3.06 10.31
N VAL A 66 12.09 4.04 11.15
CA VAL A 66 11.12 4.74 11.99
C VAL A 66 10.92 6.15 11.45
N VAL A 67 9.67 6.56 11.29
CA VAL A 67 9.27 7.88 10.80
C VAL A 67 8.52 8.60 11.91
N LYS A 68 8.92 9.84 12.21
CA LYS A 68 8.31 10.68 13.22
C LYS A 68 7.94 12.05 12.65
N THR A 69 6.67 12.43 12.75
CA THR A 69 6.18 13.76 12.38
C THR A 69 6.19 14.71 13.58
N GLY A 70 6.56 15.97 13.35
CA GLY A 70 6.49 17.02 14.38
C GLY A 70 5.12 17.70 14.45
N ASP A 71 5.08 18.86 15.10
CA ASP A 71 3.89 19.72 15.15
C ASP A 71 3.56 20.30 13.76
N ASN A 72 2.27 20.55 13.51
CA ASN A 72 1.76 21.15 12.25
C ASN A 72 2.29 20.46 10.98
N THR A 73 2.44 19.13 11.05
CA THR A 73 3.04 18.30 10.01
C THR A 73 1.98 17.46 9.33
N SER A 74 2.08 17.34 8.00
CA SER A 74 1.34 16.40 7.16
C SER A 74 2.35 15.70 6.27
N ALA A 75 2.39 14.37 6.35
CA ALA A 75 3.28 13.55 5.55
C ALA A 75 2.56 12.27 5.11
N SER A 76 3.07 11.64 4.06
CA SER A 76 2.56 10.37 3.55
C SER A 76 3.71 9.41 3.26
N ILE A 77 3.48 8.12 3.46
CA ILE A 77 4.37 7.05 3.03
C ILE A 77 3.64 6.31 1.92
N ILE A 78 4.20 6.37 0.71
CA ILE A 78 3.71 5.64 -0.46
C ILE A 78 4.38 4.28 -0.47
N LEU A 79 3.58 3.22 -0.43
CA LEU A 79 4.00 1.82 -0.40
C LEU A 79 3.59 1.15 -1.70
N PHE A 80 4.53 0.47 -2.36
CA PHE A 80 4.29 -0.28 -3.61
C PHE A 80 3.46 0.52 -4.63
N GLU A 81 3.80 1.80 -4.78
CA GLU A 81 3.23 2.76 -5.75
C GLU A 81 1.74 3.11 -5.60
N SER A 82 0.96 2.38 -4.81
CA SER A 82 -0.51 2.44 -4.83
C SER A 82 -1.17 2.42 -3.45
N SER A 83 -0.42 2.07 -2.40
CA SER A 83 -0.91 2.14 -1.02
C SER A 83 -0.34 3.34 -0.30
N ILE A 84 -1.17 4.05 0.46
CA ILE A 84 -0.79 5.31 1.08
C ILE A 84 -1.10 5.27 2.57
N LEU A 85 -0.06 5.44 3.39
CA LEU A 85 -0.17 5.70 4.81
C LEU A 85 0.04 7.21 5.04
N ARG A 86 -1.00 7.95 5.39
CA ARG A 86 -0.95 9.40 5.68
C ARG A 86 -0.81 9.61 7.18
N LEU A 87 0.18 10.40 7.58
CA LEU A 87 0.55 10.67 8.97
C LEU A 87 0.13 12.10 9.31
N ASP A 88 -0.56 12.25 10.43
CA ASP A 88 -0.85 13.56 11.03
C ASP A 88 0.34 14.04 11.88
N SER A 89 0.20 15.21 12.49
CA SER A 89 1.17 15.73 13.46
C SER A 89 1.38 14.76 14.64
N ASN A 90 2.59 14.76 15.22
CA ASN A 90 2.93 13.97 16.41
C ASN A 90 2.63 12.47 16.26
N THR A 91 3.01 11.91 15.11
CA THR A 91 2.81 10.51 14.76
C THR A 91 4.16 9.82 14.61
N GLU A 92 4.30 8.64 15.20
CA GLU A 92 5.50 7.80 15.11
C GLU A 92 5.12 6.40 14.62
N VAL A 93 5.73 5.99 13.50
CA VAL A 93 5.50 4.68 12.88
C VAL A 93 6.82 4.01 12.53
N THR A 94 6.85 2.68 12.60
CA THR A 94 7.96 1.83 12.20
C THR A 94 7.53 0.89 11.09
N LEU A 95 8.31 0.82 10.02
CA LEU A 95 8.09 -0.06 8.86
C LEU A 95 8.65 -1.46 9.19
N GLN A 96 7.98 -2.23 10.05
CA GLN A 96 8.52 -3.49 10.57
C GLN A 96 8.81 -4.53 9.48
N GLU A 97 7.88 -4.70 8.53
CA GLU A 97 8.02 -5.64 7.43
C GLU A 97 7.51 -5.00 6.14
N ILE A 98 8.33 -5.02 5.09
CA ILE A 98 7.98 -4.62 3.73
C ILE A 98 8.58 -5.66 2.79
N ILE A 99 7.95 -6.83 2.79
CA ILE A 99 8.48 -8.03 2.18
C ILE A 99 7.69 -8.31 0.90
N GLN A 100 8.43 -8.51 -0.19
CA GLN A 100 7.87 -8.99 -1.45
C GLN A 100 8.57 -10.32 -1.75
N GLN A 101 7.82 -11.40 -1.63
CA GLN A 101 8.21 -12.75 -2.01
C GLN A 101 7.66 -13.08 -3.40
N ALA A 102 8.03 -14.23 -3.97
CA ALA A 102 7.69 -14.59 -5.35
C ALA A 102 6.18 -14.57 -5.64
N GLU A 103 5.34 -14.82 -4.63
CA GLU A 103 3.88 -14.90 -4.78
C GLU A 103 3.11 -14.03 -3.79
N THR A 104 3.78 -13.42 -2.80
CA THR A 104 3.10 -12.64 -1.76
C THR A 104 3.82 -11.35 -1.41
N THR A 105 3.08 -10.28 -1.16
CA THR A 105 3.58 -9.03 -0.61
C THR A 105 2.93 -8.77 0.75
N ASP A 106 3.77 -8.70 1.79
CA ASP A 106 3.36 -8.51 3.18
C ASP A 106 3.89 -7.17 3.71
N VAL A 107 2.99 -6.37 4.29
CA VAL A 107 3.33 -5.11 4.97
C VAL A 107 2.87 -5.16 6.41
N LYS A 108 3.81 -4.91 7.34
CA LYS A 108 3.51 -4.68 8.75
C LYS A 108 4.08 -3.35 9.20
N ILE A 109 3.21 -2.51 9.72
CA ILE A 109 3.55 -1.22 10.31
C ILE A 109 3.27 -1.29 11.80
N TRP A 110 4.20 -0.77 12.61
CA TRP A 110 3.96 -0.53 14.02
C TRP A 110 3.73 0.96 14.24
N GLN A 111 2.67 1.33 14.94
CA GLN A 111 2.34 2.71 15.28
C GLN A 111 2.42 2.91 16.79
N ASP A 112 3.38 3.71 17.22
CA ASP A 112 3.64 4.00 18.63
C ASP A 112 2.71 5.09 19.16
N GLU A 113 2.48 6.14 18.37
CA GLU A 113 1.70 7.32 18.78
C GLU A 113 1.12 8.04 17.55
N GLY A 114 0.09 8.84 17.78
CA GLY A 114 -0.47 9.78 16.81
C GLY A 114 -1.51 9.14 15.92
N ARG A 115 -1.76 9.75 14.77
CA ARG A 115 -2.92 9.48 13.91
C ARG A 115 -2.49 9.15 12.49
N THR A 116 -3.05 8.08 11.96
CA THR A 116 -2.82 7.66 10.57
C THR A 116 -4.11 7.42 9.82
N TRP A 117 -4.09 7.71 8.52
CA TRP A 117 -5.11 7.31 7.57
C TRP A 117 -4.47 6.43 6.51
N ASN A 118 -4.98 5.22 6.36
CA ASN A 118 -4.37 4.17 5.57
C ASN A 118 -5.30 3.82 4.42
N THR A 119 -4.79 3.88 3.21
CA THR A 119 -5.53 3.60 1.98
C THR A 119 -4.80 2.49 1.25
N ILE A 120 -5.36 1.28 1.32
CA ILE A 120 -4.77 0.08 0.71
C ILE A 120 -5.53 -0.26 -0.55
N SER A 121 -4.91 -0.07 -1.70
CA SER A 121 -5.51 -0.41 -3.00
C SER A 121 -5.58 -1.93 -3.17
N ARG A 122 -6.70 -2.44 -3.69
CA ARG A 122 -6.88 -3.89 -3.94
C ARG A 122 -6.04 -4.42 -5.09
N ILE A 123 -5.62 -3.52 -5.99
CA ILE A 123 -4.76 -3.83 -7.13
C ILE A 123 -3.27 -3.55 -6.83
N SER A 124 -2.92 -3.21 -5.59
CA SER A 124 -1.54 -2.91 -5.20
C SER A 124 -0.56 -4.08 -5.24
N GLY A 125 -1.09 -5.31 -5.38
CA GLY A 125 -0.31 -6.53 -5.18
C GLY A 125 0.08 -6.78 -3.72
N ILE A 126 -0.43 -6.01 -2.76
CA ILE A 126 -0.29 -6.27 -1.32
C ILE A 126 -1.34 -7.30 -0.90
N ASP A 127 -0.87 -8.49 -0.50
CA ASP A 127 -1.73 -9.60 -0.06
C ASP A 127 -2.14 -9.45 1.40
N SER A 128 -1.23 -8.93 2.24
CA SER A 128 -1.46 -8.70 3.66
C SER A 128 -0.95 -7.33 4.09
N TYR A 129 -1.81 -6.56 4.75
CA TYR A 129 -1.45 -5.30 5.38
C TYR A 129 -1.93 -5.29 6.82
N GLU A 130 -1.00 -5.02 7.75
CA GLU A 130 -1.28 -4.91 9.18
C GLU A 130 -0.74 -3.62 9.77
N ILE A 131 -1.56 -2.95 10.60
CA ILE A 131 -1.08 -1.98 11.58
C ILE A 131 -1.15 -2.59 12.97
N GLN A 132 -0.02 -2.60 13.64
CA GLN A 132 0.13 -3.04 15.01
C GLN A 132 0.31 -1.82 15.92
N THR A 133 -0.35 -1.86 17.07
CA THR A 133 -0.20 -0.88 18.15
C THR A 133 0.08 -1.64 19.45
N PRO A 134 0.41 -0.96 20.55
CA PRO A 134 0.63 -1.62 21.84
C PRO A 134 -0.52 -2.53 22.32
N VAL A 135 -1.76 -2.28 21.85
CA VAL A 135 -2.97 -2.99 22.31
C VAL A 135 -3.78 -3.62 21.19
N ALA A 136 -3.42 -3.46 19.92
CA ALA A 136 -4.25 -3.91 18.81
C ALA A 136 -3.44 -4.31 17.57
N VAL A 137 -4.02 -5.21 16.78
CA VAL A 137 -3.60 -5.46 15.39
C VAL A 137 -4.81 -5.24 14.49
N ALA A 138 -4.66 -4.35 13.52
CA ALA A 138 -5.65 -4.09 12.47
C ALA A 138 -5.15 -4.70 11.16
N SER A 139 -5.77 -5.79 10.71
CA SER A 139 -5.44 -6.49 9.47
C SER A 139 -6.50 -6.21 8.40
N VAL A 140 -6.07 -5.91 7.18
CA VAL A 140 -6.97 -5.49 6.10
C VAL A 140 -6.60 -6.10 4.76
N ARG A 141 -7.58 -6.10 3.86
CA ARG A 141 -7.39 -6.24 2.41
C ARG A 141 -8.27 -5.20 1.72
N GLY A 142 -7.68 -4.26 0.99
CA GLY A 142 -8.46 -3.34 0.16
C GLY A 142 -9.40 -2.40 0.92
N THR A 143 -8.86 -1.52 1.75
CA THR A 143 -9.62 -0.78 2.78
C THR A 143 -9.01 0.60 3.00
N SER A 144 -9.85 1.61 3.22
CA SER A 144 -9.43 2.89 3.80
C SER A 144 -9.83 2.95 5.27
N PHE A 145 -8.86 3.11 6.18
CA PHE A 145 -9.11 3.08 7.62
C PHE A 145 -8.19 4.00 8.42
N TYR A 146 -8.68 4.40 9.58
CA TYR A 146 -8.04 5.30 10.54
C TYR A 146 -7.50 4.52 11.73
N VAL A 147 -6.32 4.90 12.20
CA VAL A 147 -5.76 4.45 13.48
C VAL A 147 -5.26 5.64 14.29
N HIS A 148 -5.68 5.73 15.55
CA HIS A 148 -5.15 6.69 16.52
C HIS A 148 -4.63 5.96 17.73
N VAL A 149 -3.37 6.21 18.06
CA VAL A 149 -2.74 5.79 19.31
C VAL A 149 -2.49 7.01 20.17
N TRP A 150 -3.15 7.08 21.33
CA TRP A 150 -2.91 8.13 22.31
C TRP A 150 -1.65 7.79 23.13
N SER A 151 -1.09 8.80 23.81
CA SER A 151 0.12 8.65 24.65
C SER A 151 0.01 7.61 25.77
N ASN A 152 -1.22 7.24 26.19
CA ASN A 152 -1.46 6.16 27.16
C ASN A 152 -1.64 4.78 26.50
N GLY A 153 -1.39 4.63 25.20
CA GLY A 153 -1.54 3.38 24.45
C GLY A 153 -2.98 3.04 24.07
N LYS A 154 -3.96 3.84 24.48
CA LYS A 154 -5.34 3.72 23.98
C LYS A 154 -5.30 3.76 22.46
N THR A 155 -6.06 2.88 21.81
CA THR A 155 -6.09 2.78 20.35
C THR A 155 -7.52 2.85 19.84
N THR A 156 -7.77 3.69 18.84
CA THR A 156 -9.03 3.71 18.09
C THR A 156 -8.77 3.31 16.66
N VAL A 157 -9.57 2.38 16.15
CA VAL A 157 -9.59 2.00 14.74
C VAL A 157 -10.95 2.36 14.17
N GLY A 158 -10.99 3.05 13.04
CA GLY A 158 -12.24 3.45 12.36
C GLY A 158 -12.18 3.17 10.86
N VAL A 159 -13.28 2.75 10.25
CA VAL A 159 -13.30 2.31 8.85
C VAL A 159 -13.98 3.33 7.95
N GLY A 160 -13.27 3.81 6.94
CA GLY A 160 -13.80 4.66 5.87
C GLY A 160 -14.49 3.85 4.77
N THR A 161 -13.81 2.84 4.24
CA THR A 161 -14.28 1.92 3.19
C THR A 161 -13.69 0.54 3.42
N GLY A 162 -14.31 -0.52 2.89
CA GLY A 162 -13.83 -1.89 3.09
C GLY A 162 -14.17 -2.47 4.46
N VAL A 163 -13.33 -3.38 4.94
CA VAL A 163 -13.52 -4.13 6.18
C VAL A 163 -12.18 -4.30 6.89
N VAL A 164 -12.14 -4.06 8.20
CA VAL A 164 -10.95 -4.24 9.03
C VAL A 164 -11.20 -5.36 10.05
N ASN A 165 -10.27 -6.32 10.16
CA ASN A 165 -10.21 -7.19 11.32
C ASN A 165 -9.37 -6.51 12.40
N VAL A 166 -9.96 -6.24 13.56
CA VAL A 166 -9.26 -5.68 14.73
C VAL A 166 -9.14 -6.74 15.80
N SER A 167 -7.91 -7.16 16.07
CA SER A 167 -7.55 -8.08 17.15
C SER A 167 -7.02 -7.31 18.36
N LEU A 168 -7.55 -7.60 19.54
CA LEU A 168 -7.08 -7.08 20.82
C LEU A 168 -5.83 -7.85 21.27
N ILE A 169 -4.75 -7.12 21.56
CA ILE A 169 -3.51 -7.68 22.10
C ILE A 169 -3.39 -7.33 23.58
N LYS A 170 -3.10 -8.35 24.40
CA LYS A 170 -2.72 -8.19 25.80
C LYS A 170 -1.64 -9.20 26.13
N GLU A 171 -0.56 -8.74 26.77
CA GLU A 171 0.58 -9.59 27.14
C GLU A 171 1.13 -10.38 25.93
N TYR A 172 1.21 -9.72 24.76
CA TYR A 172 1.66 -10.31 23.48
C TYR A 172 0.76 -11.42 22.92
N LEU A 173 -0.43 -11.63 23.48
CA LEU A 173 -1.39 -12.63 23.01
C LEU A 173 -2.66 -11.97 22.47
N VAL A 174 -3.18 -12.51 21.37
CA VAL A 174 -4.51 -12.16 20.84
C VAL A 174 -5.57 -12.67 21.82
N GLN A 175 -6.37 -11.77 22.37
CA GLN A 175 -7.42 -12.11 23.33
C GLN A 175 -8.78 -12.30 22.67
N ASN A 176 -9.12 -11.39 21.74
CA ASN A 176 -10.38 -11.39 21.00
C ASN A 176 -10.20 -10.60 19.70
N PHE A 177 -11.14 -10.71 18.76
CA PHE A 177 -11.15 -9.93 17.54
C PHE A 177 -12.57 -9.49 17.16
N THR A 178 -12.66 -8.47 16.32
CA THR A 178 -13.92 -8.02 15.71
C THR A 178 -13.70 -7.56 14.28
N TRP A 179 -14.77 -7.60 13.48
CA TRP A 179 -14.76 -7.08 12.12
C TRP A 179 -15.49 -5.74 12.11
N LEU A 180 -14.80 -4.70 11.64
CA LEU A 180 -15.37 -3.38 11.44
C LEU A 180 -15.68 -3.16 9.96
N LYS A 181 -16.85 -2.61 9.68
CA LYS A 181 -17.29 -2.20 8.34
C LYS A 181 -17.27 -0.69 8.22
N LYS A 182 -17.49 -0.18 7.00
CA LYS A 182 -17.64 1.26 6.71
C LYS A 182 -18.48 1.99 7.77
N ASN A 183 -17.93 3.09 8.26
CA ASN A 183 -18.50 3.95 9.30
C ASN A 183 -18.61 3.31 10.69
N GLU A 184 -17.94 2.19 10.95
CA GLU A 184 -17.79 1.60 12.27
C GLU A 184 -16.40 1.88 12.85
N SER A 185 -16.32 1.93 14.16
CA SER A 185 -15.08 2.08 14.91
C SER A 185 -15.07 1.21 16.15
N VAL A 186 -13.87 0.92 16.65
CA VAL A 186 -13.66 0.33 17.97
C VAL A 186 -12.58 1.13 18.69
N THR A 187 -12.71 1.24 20.01
CA THR A 187 -11.70 1.87 20.86
C THR A 187 -11.30 0.90 21.94
N ILE A 188 -10.00 0.63 22.03
CA ILE A 188 -9.37 -0.26 23.00
C ILE A 188 -8.60 0.59 23.99
N ASP A 189 -8.95 0.47 25.25
CA ASP A 189 -8.27 1.14 26.34
C ASP A 189 -7.46 0.10 27.14
N PRO A 190 -6.11 0.21 27.20
CA PRO A 190 -5.26 -0.74 27.92
C PRO A 190 -5.61 -0.83 29.41
N GLU A 191 -6.15 0.24 30.00
CA GLU A 191 -6.41 0.33 31.43
C GLU A 191 -7.84 -0.11 31.80
N ALA A 192 -8.73 -0.31 30.82
CA ALA A 192 -10.12 -0.67 31.08
C ALA A 192 -10.28 -2.14 31.55
N PRO A 193 -11.02 -2.39 32.63
CA PRO A 193 -11.31 -3.75 33.08
C PRO A 193 -12.28 -4.46 32.12
N GLY A 194 -12.00 -5.72 31.76
CA GLY A 194 -12.93 -6.55 30.99
C GLY A 194 -13.10 -6.15 29.52
N GLN A 195 -12.02 -5.72 28.86
CA GLN A 195 -11.90 -5.25 27.47
C GLN A 195 -12.82 -6.00 26.49
N SER A 196 -14.03 -5.46 26.32
CA SER A 196 -14.98 -5.90 25.30
C SER A 196 -14.87 -4.95 24.12
N LEU A 197 -14.75 -5.51 22.91
CA LEU A 197 -14.66 -4.73 21.67
C LEU A 197 -16.05 -4.18 21.32
N LEU A 198 -16.38 -3.01 21.85
CA LEU A 198 -17.64 -2.32 21.55
C LEU A 198 -17.52 -1.57 20.22
N ILE A 199 -18.32 -1.99 19.24
CA ILE A 199 -18.42 -1.31 17.95
C ILE A 199 -19.30 -0.06 18.10
N LEU A 200 -18.80 1.08 17.64
CA LEU A 200 -19.47 2.37 17.66
C LEU A 200 -19.50 3.00 16.27
N PRO A 201 -20.38 3.99 16.01
CA PRO A 201 -20.26 4.81 14.81
C PRO A 201 -18.91 5.52 14.74
N PHE A 202 -18.27 5.50 13.58
CA PHE A 202 -17.01 6.19 13.35
C PHE A 202 -17.25 7.71 13.25
N VAL A 203 -16.86 8.42 14.30
CA VAL A 203 -16.89 9.89 14.33
C VAL A 203 -15.71 10.42 13.53
N LYS A 204 -15.98 11.31 12.58
CA LYS A 204 -15.01 11.85 11.63
C LYS A 204 -14.84 13.35 11.87
N ASP A 205 -13.61 13.78 12.04
CA ASP A 205 -13.24 15.19 12.05
C ASP A 205 -12.84 15.67 10.64
N ASP A 206 -12.49 16.95 10.54
CA ASP A 206 -12.13 17.57 9.25
C ASP A 206 -10.93 16.88 8.58
N TRP A 207 -9.94 16.44 9.36
CA TRP A 207 -8.76 15.78 8.80
C TRP A 207 -9.12 14.40 8.22
N ILE A 208 -9.97 13.64 8.92
CA ILE A 208 -10.50 12.38 8.39
C ILE A 208 -11.29 12.62 7.11
N LEU A 209 -12.21 13.60 7.10
CA LEU A 209 -13.02 13.91 5.93
C LEU A 209 -12.18 14.35 4.72
N GLN A 210 -11.12 15.14 4.94
CA GLN A 210 -10.18 15.54 3.90
C GLN A 210 -9.43 14.33 3.31
N ASN A 211 -9.00 13.38 4.15
CA ASN A 211 -8.35 12.17 3.65
C ASN A 211 -9.32 11.26 2.87
N GLN A 212 -10.60 11.20 3.25
CA GLN A 212 -11.61 10.50 2.43
C GLN A 212 -11.77 11.17 1.06
N GLN A 213 -11.81 12.50 0.99
CA GLN A 213 -11.88 13.23 -0.27
C GLN A 213 -10.63 12.99 -1.14
N LYS A 214 -9.44 12.91 -0.53
CA LYS A 214 -8.20 12.55 -1.24
C LYS A 214 -8.28 11.14 -1.83
N ASP A 215 -8.86 10.19 -1.09
CA ASP A 215 -9.06 8.81 -1.57
C ASP A 215 -10.06 8.76 -2.72
N ASP A 216 -11.20 9.46 -2.59
CA ASP A 216 -12.21 9.53 -3.65
C ASP A 216 -11.60 10.15 -4.93
N GLN A 217 -10.84 11.23 -4.79
CA GLN A 217 -10.15 11.86 -5.93
C GLN A 217 -9.10 10.94 -6.55
N MET A 218 -8.36 10.18 -5.73
CA MET A 218 -7.38 9.21 -6.21
C MET A 218 -8.07 8.11 -7.03
N ARG A 219 -9.17 7.55 -6.51
CA ARG A 219 -9.96 6.54 -7.21
C ARG A 219 -10.49 7.05 -8.54
N GLU A 220 -11.03 8.27 -8.58
CA GLU A 220 -11.51 8.87 -9.83
C GLU A 220 -10.38 9.07 -10.85
N ASN A 221 -9.19 9.44 -10.39
CA ASN A 221 -8.01 9.55 -11.25
C ASN A 221 -7.58 8.19 -11.81
N GLU A 222 -7.59 7.14 -10.98
CA GLU A 222 -7.29 5.76 -11.38
C GLU A 222 -8.32 5.25 -12.39
N LYS A 223 -9.62 5.46 -12.13
CA LYS A 223 -10.73 5.14 -13.04
C LYS A 223 -10.55 5.83 -14.39
N ALA A 224 -10.32 7.14 -14.40
CA ALA A 224 -10.10 7.91 -15.61
C ALA A 224 -8.86 7.44 -16.40
N ALA A 225 -7.77 7.12 -15.71
CA ALA A 225 -6.56 6.59 -16.34
C ALA A 225 -6.81 5.22 -16.98
N LEU A 226 -7.55 4.34 -16.31
CA LEU A 226 -7.93 3.03 -16.85
C LEU A 226 -8.85 3.17 -18.07
N TYR A 227 -9.86 4.03 -18.02
CA TYR A 227 -10.70 4.33 -19.19
C TYR A 227 -9.90 4.80 -20.39
N LYS A 228 -8.96 5.73 -20.17
CA LYS A 228 -8.09 6.24 -21.24
C LYS A 228 -7.24 5.14 -21.88
N ARG A 229 -6.82 4.13 -21.11
CA ARG A 229 -6.09 2.96 -21.61
C ARG A 229 -7.00 2.02 -22.40
N LEU A 230 -8.25 1.86 -21.96
CA LEU A 230 -9.24 0.98 -22.58
C LEU A 230 -9.89 1.59 -23.82
N GLU A 231 -9.90 2.91 -23.95
CA GLU A 231 -10.58 3.66 -25.03
C GLU A 231 -10.39 3.06 -26.45
N PRO A 232 -9.17 2.66 -26.88
CA PRO A 232 -8.98 2.08 -28.22
C PRO A 232 -9.65 0.72 -28.42
N TYR A 233 -9.95 0.01 -27.33
CA TYR A 233 -10.43 -1.37 -27.31
C TYR A 233 -11.92 -1.48 -27.01
N ILE A 234 -12.52 -0.45 -26.40
CA ILE A 234 -13.94 -0.42 -26.03
C ILE A 234 -14.85 -0.88 -27.19
N PRO A 235 -14.70 -0.40 -28.45
CA PRO A 235 -15.57 -0.85 -29.54
C PRO A 235 -15.50 -2.36 -29.80
N GLN A 236 -14.30 -2.95 -29.76
CA GLN A 236 -14.09 -4.38 -29.97
C GLN A 236 -14.67 -5.21 -28.81
N ILE A 237 -14.49 -4.73 -27.57
CA ILE A 237 -15.02 -5.39 -26.38
C ILE A 237 -16.56 -5.42 -26.45
N LYS A 238 -17.20 -4.29 -26.78
CA LYS A 238 -18.65 -4.21 -26.93
C LYS A 238 -19.17 -5.14 -28.02
N GLU A 239 -18.52 -5.16 -29.18
CA GLU A 239 -18.92 -6.03 -30.30
C GLU A 239 -18.76 -7.51 -29.94
N GLN A 240 -17.64 -7.90 -29.34
CA GLN A 240 -17.30 -9.28 -29.03
C GLN A 240 -18.17 -9.87 -27.90
N TYR A 241 -18.42 -9.08 -26.85
CA TYR A 241 -19.13 -9.55 -25.65
C TYR A 241 -20.59 -9.09 -25.59
N GLY A 242 -21.02 -8.25 -26.53
CA GLY A 242 -22.39 -7.72 -26.58
C GLY A 242 -22.72 -6.78 -25.42
N ILE A 243 -21.70 -6.14 -24.83
CA ILE A 243 -21.86 -5.29 -23.65
C ILE A 243 -21.97 -3.80 -24.01
N ASP A 244 -22.61 -3.01 -23.14
CA ASP A 244 -22.78 -1.57 -23.31
C ASP A 244 -21.82 -0.71 -22.45
N ASP A 245 -21.98 0.62 -22.47
CA ASP A 245 -21.16 1.54 -21.68
C ASP A 245 -21.32 1.37 -20.17
N GLN A 246 -22.53 1.05 -19.72
CA GLN A 246 -22.83 0.88 -18.30
C GLN A 246 -22.20 -0.42 -17.78
N GLU A 247 -22.22 -1.48 -18.59
CA GLU A 247 -21.55 -2.74 -18.27
C GLU A 247 -20.02 -2.58 -18.24
N ILE A 248 -19.43 -1.80 -19.15
CA ILE A 248 -18.00 -1.47 -19.09
C ILE A 248 -17.68 -0.72 -17.80
N GLU A 249 -18.53 0.22 -17.38
CA GLU A 249 -18.35 0.94 -16.12
C GLU A 249 -18.36 0.01 -14.91
N ILE A 250 -19.32 -0.92 -14.86
CA ILE A 250 -19.40 -1.93 -13.80
C ILE A 250 -18.13 -2.78 -13.77
N LEU A 251 -17.59 -3.19 -14.93
CA LEU A 251 -16.37 -4.00 -15.01
C LEU A 251 -15.13 -3.20 -14.57
N VAL A 252 -15.04 -1.92 -14.94
CA VAL A 252 -13.97 -1.02 -14.50
C VAL A 252 -14.01 -0.82 -12.99
N ASP A 253 -15.19 -0.57 -12.42
CA ASP A 253 -15.34 -0.42 -10.98
C ASP A 253 -15.01 -1.73 -10.24
N ALA A 254 -15.49 -2.88 -10.75
CA ALA A 254 -15.16 -4.18 -10.20
C ALA A 254 -13.64 -4.47 -10.24
N TYR A 255 -12.95 -4.05 -11.30
CA TYR A 255 -11.50 -4.17 -11.40
C TYR A 255 -10.78 -3.33 -10.34
N LEU A 256 -11.14 -2.06 -10.18
CA LEU A 256 -10.56 -1.18 -9.14
C LEU A 256 -10.86 -1.70 -7.74
N ASP A 257 -12.01 -2.33 -7.57
CA ASP A 257 -12.41 -3.01 -6.34
C ASP A 257 -11.78 -4.40 -6.21
N GLY A 258 -10.87 -4.84 -7.09
CA GLY A 258 -10.24 -6.16 -7.01
C GLY A 258 -11.21 -7.34 -6.95
N ASP A 259 -12.49 -7.11 -7.28
CA ASP A 259 -13.58 -8.09 -7.32
C ASP A 259 -13.73 -8.66 -8.74
N PHE A 260 -12.64 -8.61 -9.51
CA PHE A 260 -12.62 -8.92 -10.93
C PHE A 260 -11.74 -10.15 -11.20
N GLU A 261 -12.41 -11.28 -11.45
CA GLU A 261 -11.77 -12.48 -11.97
C GLU A 261 -11.97 -12.53 -13.49
N LEU A 262 -10.88 -12.41 -14.24
CA LEU A 262 -10.92 -12.61 -15.69
C LEU A 262 -11.23 -14.08 -16.01
N PRO A 263 -12.25 -14.38 -16.83
CA PRO A 263 -12.47 -15.72 -17.36
C PRO A 263 -11.17 -16.35 -17.89
N SER A 264 -11.02 -17.66 -17.70
CA SER A 264 -9.79 -18.36 -18.13
C SER A 264 -9.52 -18.24 -19.63
N ASP A 265 -10.56 -18.00 -20.44
CA ASP A 265 -10.52 -17.80 -21.87
C ASP A 265 -10.37 -16.33 -22.31
N THR A 266 -10.21 -15.38 -21.37
CA THR A 266 -9.95 -13.98 -21.70
C THR A 266 -8.70 -13.87 -22.59
N PRO A 267 -8.82 -13.25 -23.78
CA PRO A 267 -7.70 -13.03 -24.69
C PRO A 267 -6.50 -12.37 -24.00
N LYS A 268 -5.29 -12.84 -24.34
CA LYS A 268 -4.04 -12.31 -23.77
C LYS A 268 -3.93 -10.80 -23.88
N TRP A 269 -4.36 -10.20 -25.00
CA TRP A 269 -4.31 -8.75 -25.18
C TRP A 269 -5.22 -7.97 -24.21
N ILE A 270 -6.33 -8.56 -23.74
CA ILE A 270 -7.18 -7.97 -22.69
C ILE A 270 -6.49 -8.09 -21.32
N ARG A 271 -5.89 -9.25 -21.04
CA ARG A 271 -5.09 -9.46 -19.82
C ARG A 271 -3.92 -8.47 -19.74
N ASP A 272 -3.18 -8.28 -20.83
CA ASP A 272 -2.05 -7.35 -20.91
C ASP A 272 -2.49 -5.88 -20.71
N ILE A 273 -3.73 -5.49 -21.05
CA ILE A 273 -4.24 -4.14 -20.76
C ILE A 273 -4.56 -3.96 -19.27
N ILE A 274 -4.92 -5.04 -18.58
CA ILE A 274 -5.40 -5.03 -17.20
C ILE A 274 -4.24 -5.24 -16.22
N GLU A 275 -3.35 -6.21 -16.46
CA GLU A 275 -2.26 -6.62 -15.56
C GLU A 275 -1.05 -5.65 -15.52
N PHE A 276 -0.96 -4.68 -16.43
CA PHE A 276 0.00 -3.57 -16.30
C PHE A 276 -0.55 -2.49 -15.37
N SER A 277 -0.67 -2.76 -14.07
CA SER A 277 -0.94 -1.76 -13.03
C SER A 277 0.19 -1.77 -12.02
#